data_AF-A0A6M8T4W1-F1
#
_entry.id   AF-A0A6M8T4W1-F1
#
_cell.length_a   1.000
_cell.length_b   1.000
_cell.length_c   1.000
_cell.angle_alpha   90.00
_cell.angle_beta   90.00
_cell.angle_gamma   90.00
#
_symmetry.space_group_name_H-M   'P 1'
#
loop_
_entity.id
_entity.type
_entity.pdbx_description
1 polymer ?
#
loop_
_entity_poly.entity_id
_entity_poly.type
_entity_poly.pdbx_seq_one_letter_code
_entity_poly.pdbx_strand_id
1 'polypeptide(L)'
;MYIGLIDSEQFESADLDNVVIIPFKSGYRDKDTLTLNLDCDYIKVYQNKGIRFDVDKSNNLSELKQFRCAIRVSEIESISLLA
;
A
#
# COMPACT_ATOMS: atom_id res chain seq x y z
N MET A 1 -3.70 6.32 -6.73
CA MET A 1 -4.03 4.89 -6.47
C MET A 1 -2.81 4.19 -5.89
N TYR A 2 -3.01 3.30 -4.92
CA TYR A 2 -1.96 2.51 -4.29
C TYR A 2 -2.32 1.02 -4.32
N ILE A 3 -1.31 0.17 -4.51
CA ILE A 3 -1.39 -1.29 -4.41
C ILE A 3 -0.33 -1.70 -3.39
N GLY A 4 -0.70 -2.46 -2.36
CA GLY A 4 0.19 -2.76 -1.26
C GLY A 4 -0.46 -3.57 -0.15
N LEU A 5 0.27 -3.73 0.95
CA LEU A 5 -0.19 -4.43 2.14
C LEU A 5 -0.79 -3.44 3.14
N ILE A 6 -2.01 -3.71 3.61
CA ILE A 6 -2.65 -2.92 4.66
C ILE A 6 -2.18 -3.43 6.02
N ASP A 7 -1.89 -2.53 6.94
CA ASP A 7 -1.63 -2.90 8.33
C ASP A 7 -2.95 -3.35 8.98
N SER A 8 -3.08 -4.64 9.27
CA SER A 8 -4.36 -5.35 9.50
C SER A 8 -5.14 -4.89 10.73
N GLU A 9 -4.48 -4.28 11.72
CA GLU A 9 -5.12 -3.85 12.98
C GLU A 9 -6.11 -2.68 12.81
N GLN A 10 -6.23 -2.11 11.60
CA GLN A 10 -6.97 -0.89 11.36
C GLN A 10 -8.48 -1.09 11.13
N PHE A 11 -8.91 -2.24 10.61
CA PHE A 11 -10.33 -2.44 10.30
C PHE A 11 -11.18 -2.88 11.50
N GLU A 12 -10.58 -3.10 12.67
CA GLU A 12 -11.30 -3.52 13.88
C GLU A 12 -11.83 -2.32 14.72
N SER A 13 -11.34 -1.10 14.45
CA SER A 13 -11.80 0.10 15.14
C SER A 13 -12.94 0.80 14.38
N ALA A 14 -14.03 1.13 15.09
CA ALA A 14 -15.23 1.74 14.52
C ALA A 14 -15.00 3.16 13.92
N ASP A 15 -13.96 3.86 14.36
CA ASP A 15 -13.63 5.24 13.98
C ASP A 15 -12.27 5.30 13.26
N LEU A 16 -12.14 4.59 12.14
CA LEU A 16 -10.91 4.61 11.36
C LEU A 16 -10.81 5.89 10.51
N ASP A 17 -10.05 6.88 10.98
CA ASP A 17 -9.80 8.13 10.23
C ASP A 17 -8.86 7.94 9.03
N ASN A 18 -7.98 6.94 9.10
CA ASN A 18 -6.93 6.70 8.11
C ASN A 18 -6.71 5.21 7.85
N VAL A 19 -6.43 4.87 6.60
CA VAL A 19 -5.86 3.58 6.21
C VAL A 19 -4.36 3.73 5.99
N VAL A 20 -3.58 2.91 6.68
CA VAL A 20 -2.13 2.83 6.56
C VAL A 20 -1.77 1.65 5.67
N ILE A 21 -1.04 1.95 4.61
CA ILE A 21 -0.61 1.00 3.58
C ILE A 21 0.91 0.99 3.45
N ILE A 22 1.49 -0.18 3.27
CA ILE A 22 2.86 -0.37 2.79
C ILE A 22 2.78 -0.52 1.25
N PRO A 23 3.16 0.50 0.47
CA PRO A 23 2.92 0.50 -0.97
C PRO A 23 3.90 -0.40 -1.71
N PHE A 24 3.42 -1.21 -2.64
CA PHE A 24 4.26 -1.94 -3.60
C PHE A 24 4.31 -1.20 -4.93
N LYS A 25 3.17 -0.66 -5.36
CA LYS A 25 3.06 0.17 -6.56
C LYS A 25 2.12 1.35 -6.30
N SER A 26 2.34 2.46 -7.00
CA SER A 26 1.38 3.57 -7.05
C SER A 26 1.30 4.15 -8.45
N GLY A 27 0.22 4.89 -8.67
CA GLY A 27 0.01 5.63 -9.90
C GLY A 27 -1.36 6.29 -9.91
N TYR A 28 -1.91 6.51 -11.09
CA TYR A 28 -3.15 7.25 -11.28
C TYR A 28 -4.12 6.51 -12.20
N ARG A 29 -5.40 6.86 -12.09
CA ARG A 29 -6.42 6.43 -13.04
C ARG A 29 -6.59 7.55 -14.05
N ASP A 30 -6.38 7.23 -15.32
CA ASP A 30 -6.65 8.18 -16.39
C ASP A 30 -8.15 8.47 -16.46
N LYS A 31 -8.53 9.75 -16.49
CA LYS A 31 -9.94 10.17 -16.35
C LYS A 31 -10.79 9.83 -17.57
N ASP A 32 -10.17 9.77 -18.76
CA ASP A 32 -10.89 9.67 -20.04
C ASP A 32 -10.98 8.19 -20.48
N THR A 33 -9.92 7.43 -20.25
CA THR A 33 -9.81 6.00 -20.60
C THR A 33 -10.15 5.07 -19.44
N LEU A 34 -10.23 5.60 -18.21
CA LEU A 34 -10.44 4.85 -16.97
C LEU A 34 -9.36 3.79 -16.69
N THR A 35 -8.22 3.87 -17.38
CA THR A 35 -7.12 2.91 -17.28
C THR A 35 -6.22 3.25 -16.10
N LEU A 36 -5.76 2.22 -15.40
CA LEU A 36 -4.74 2.35 -14.35
C LEU A 36 -3.35 2.45 -14.98
N ASN A 37 -2.66 3.57 -14.72
CA ASN A 37 -1.27 3.79 -15.06
C ASN A 37 -0.40 3.71 -13.80
N LEU A 38 0.64 2.88 -13.83
CA LEU A 38 1.53 2.65 -12.69
C LEU A 38 2.85 3.40 -12.91
N ASP A 39 3.17 4.32 -12.00
CA ASP A 39 4.33 5.21 -12.14
C ASP A 39 5.46 4.83 -11.19
N CYS A 40 5.14 4.43 -9.96
CA CYS A 40 6.14 4.13 -8.93
C CYS A 40 6.15 2.65 -8.59
N ASP A 41 7.35 2.07 -8.57
CA ASP A 41 7.61 0.68 -8.17
C ASP A 41 8.45 0.63 -6.90
N TYR A 42 7.78 0.58 -5.76
CA TYR A 42 8.41 0.62 -4.43
C TYR A 42 9.22 -0.64 -4.15
N ILE A 43 8.89 -1.77 -4.80
CA ILE A 43 9.66 -3.01 -4.69
C ILE A 43 11.13 -2.78 -5.06
N LYS A 44 11.39 -1.99 -6.11
CA LYS A 44 12.76 -1.65 -6.51
C LYS A 44 13.48 -0.82 -5.44
N VAL A 45 12.77 0.08 -4.77
CA VAL A 45 13.31 0.89 -3.67
C VAL A 45 13.67 -0.01 -2.49
N TYR A 46 12.81 -0.96 -2.13
CA TYR A 46 13.06 -1.91 -1.05
C TYR A 46 14.29 -2.78 -1.34
N GLN A 47 14.36 -3.34 -2.56
CA GLN A 47 15.50 -4.13 -3.02
C GLN A 47 16.81 -3.34 -2.98
N ASN A 48 16.80 -2.09 -3.44
CA ASN A 48 17.98 -1.21 -3.40
C ASN A 48 18.45 -0.90 -1.97
N LYS A 49 17.55 -1.00 -0.99
CA LYS A 49 17.86 -0.86 0.44
C LYS A 49 18.19 -2.19 1.13
N GLY A 50 18.33 -3.29 0.37
CA GLY A 50 18.61 -4.62 0.89
C GLY A 50 17.41 -5.32 1.51
N ILE A 51 16.22 -4.73 1.44
CA ILE A 51 14.99 -5.30 2.01
C ILE A 51 14.43 -6.28 0.98
N ARG A 52 14.49 -7.58 1.29
CA ARG A 52 13.90 -8.62 0.46
C ARG A 52 12.43 -8.80 0.80
N PHE A 53 11.56 -8.60 -0.19
CA PHE A 53 10.16 -8.97 -0.06
C PHE A 53 10.02 -10.47 -0.34
N ASP A 54 9.85 -11.26 0.70
CA ASP A 54 9.51 -12.68 0.63
C ASP A 54 8.15 -12.84 1.33
N VAL A 55 7.10 -13.08 0.55
CA VAL A 55 5.72 -13.19 1.04
C VAL A 55 5.60 -14.28 2.11
N ASP A 56 6.46 -15.29 2.06
CA ASP A 56 6.45 -16.45 2.96
C ASP A 56 7.31 -16.24 4.22
N LYS A 57 8.09 -15.15 4.31
CA LYS A 57 8.96 -14.87 5.45
C LYS A 57 8.63 -13.50 6.06
N SER A 58 7.88 -13.56 7.16
CA SER A 58 7.49 -12.42 8.01
C SER A 58 8.66 -11.58 8.57
N ASN A 59 9.91 -12.02 8.38
CA ASN A 59 11.10 -11.44 8.97
C ASN A 59 11.38 -9.98 8.57
N ASN A 60 10.84 -9.51 7.44
CA ASN A 60 11.13 -8.15 6.93
C ASN A 60 9.95 -7.17 7.08
N LEU A 61 8.84 -7.58 7.70
CA LEU A 61 7.66 -6.71 7.85
C LEU A 61 7.98 -5.44 8.66
N SER A 62 8.79 -5.56 9.70
CA SER A 62 9.23 -4.41 10.53
C SER A 62 10.04 -3.39 9.74
N GLU A 63 10.90 -3.84 8.82
CA GLU A 63 11.67 -2.96 7.93
C GLU A 63 10.77 -2.29 6.89
N LEU A 64 9.74 -2.99 6.39
CA LEU A 64 8.78 -2.42 5.44
C LEU A 64 7.85 -1.38 6.11
N LYS A 65 7.55 -1.55 7.40
CA LYS A 65 6.71 -0.62 8.17
C LYS A 65 7.25 0.82 8.20
N GLN A 66 8.55 1.04 7.92
CA GLN A 66 9.13 2.38 7.81
C GLN A 66 8.70 3.14 6.53
N PHE A 67 8.11 2.45 5.55
CA PHE A 67 7.62 3.03 4.29
C PHE A 67 6.09 3.21 4.26
N ARG A 68 5.44 3.06 5.41
CA ARG A 68 3.99 3.20 5.52
C ARG A 68 3.54 4.59 5.09
N CYS A 69 2.44 4.63 4.35
CA CYS A 69 1.72 5.84 3.96
C CYS A 69 0.34 5.80 4.64
N ALA A 70 -0.02 6.88 5.32
CA ALA A 70 -1.36 7.06 5.87
C ALA A 70 -2.23 7.81 4.86
N ILE A 71 -3.40 7.25 4.57
CA ILE A 71 -4.38 7.82 3.64
C ILE A 71 -5.67 8.06 4.43
N ARG A 72 -6.14 9.30 4.46
CA ARG A 72 -7.41 9.64 5.10
C ARG A 72 -8.54 8.89 4.43
N VAL A 73 -9.40 8.24 5.21
CA VAL A 73 -10.55 7.50 4.68
C VAL A 73 -11.47 8.41 3.86
N SER A 74 -11.61 9.68 4.25
CA SER A 74 -12.39 10.69 3.51
C SER A 74 -11.90 10.96 2.09
N GLU A 75 -10.66 10.62 1.76
CA GLU A 75 -10.05 10.81 0.43
C GLU A 75 -10.07 9.51 -0.41
N ILE A 76 -10.55 8.41 0.15
CA ILE A 76 -10.56 7.11 -0.52
C ILE A 76 -11.87 6.96 -1.29
N GLU A 77 -11.77 6.92 -2.62
CA GLU A 77 -12.93 6.66 -3.48
C GLU A 77 -13.39 5.20 -3.45
N SER A 78 -12.45 4.25 -3.36
CA SER A 78 -12.75 2.81 -3.29
C SER A 78 -11.57 1.99 -2.77
N ILE A 79 -11.87 0.83 -2.18
CA ILE A 79 -10.90 -0.16 -1.71
C ILE A 79 -11.32 -1.53 -2.26
N SER A 80 -10.34 -2.30 -2.73
CA SER A 80 -10.52 -3.72 -3.06
C SER A 80 -9.50 -4.53 -2.26
N LEU A 81 -9.99 -5.52 -1.52
CA LEU A 81 -9.18 -6.40 -0.68
C LEU A 81 -9.20 -7.80 -1.28
N LEU A 82 -8.02 -8.39 -1.43
CA LEU A 82 -7.89 -9.82 -1.75
C LEU A 82 -7.94 -10.57 -0.41
N ALA A 83 -9.02 -11.32 -0.19
CA ALA A 83 -9.23 -12.20 0.95
C ALA A 83 -8.77 -13.63 0.64
#